data_AF-L0RWI4-F1
#
_entry.id   AF-L0RWI4-F1
#
_cell.length_a   1.000
_cell.length_b   1.000
_cell.length_c   1.000
_cell.angle_alpha   90.00
_cell.angle_beta   90.00
_cell.angle_gamma   90.00
#
_symmetry.space_group_name_H-M   'P 1'
#
loop_
_entity.id
_entity.type
_entity.pdbx_description
1 polymer ?
#
loop_
_entity_poly.entity_id
_entity_poly.type
_entity_poly.pdbx_seq_one_letter_code
_entity_poly.pdbx_strand_id
1 'polypeptide(L)'
;MKSKNQSVFYKRFLELQNKAKIKKYIYGILYYFLNTITFISTLYVAIIAVYFLAGNNSNYQNNENPYRLDFWKDSSNYILATTIINSLTSMISSLIAFFAINNKFRFYKEKFNLLKFEHLYYQTRKWIYFDQLDQENDFRLMKRALNILEIDRYKSSSFLYENKMNKEE
;
A
#
# COMPACT_ATOMS: atom_id res chain seq x y z
N MET A 1 -32.79 2.85 -22.91
CA MET A 1 -31.94 1.98 -22.06
C MET A 1 -32.49 1.98 -20.65
N LYS A 2 -33.32 0.99 -20.29
CA LYS A 2 -33.96 0.93 -18.97
C LYS A 2 -32.89 0.63 -17.90
N SER A 3 -32.85 1.44 -16.85
CA SER A 3 -32.19 1.15 -15.59
C SER A 3 -32.80 -0.15 -15.02
N LYS A 4 -32.26 -1.30 -15.44
CA LYS A 4 -32.56 -2.61 -14.86
C LYS A 4 -32.16 -2.46 -13.39
N ASN A 5 -33.09 -2.63 -12.46
CA ASN A 5 -32.80 -2.67 -11.02
C ASN A 5 -31.62 -3.64 -10.81
N GLN A 6 -30.42 -3.10 -10.67
CA GLN A 6 -29.22 -3.91 -10.49
C GLN A 6 -29.37 -4.69 -9.19
N SER A 7 -29.13 -6.00 -9.25
CA SER A 7 -29.26 -6.83 -8.06
C SER A 7 -28.35 -6.32 -6.94
N VAL A 8 -28.76 -6.56 -5.70
CA VAL A 8 -27.98 -6.21 -4.51
C VAL A 8 -26.58 -6.84 -4.57
N PHE A 9 -26.47 -8.06 -5.10
CA PHE A 9 -25.21 -8.78 -5.25
C PHE A 9 -24.26 -8.12 -6.25
N TYR A 10 -24.79 -7.68 -7.40
CA TYR A 10 -23.99 -6.96 -8.40
C TYR A 10 -23.50 -5.60 -7.86
N LYS A 11 -24.35 -4.86 -7.14
CA LYS A 11 -23.94 -3.60 -6.48
C LYS A 11 -22.82 -3.83 -5.47
N ARG A 12 -22.95 -4.84 -4.61
CA ARG A 12 -21.91 -5.22 -3.64
C ARG A 12 -20.61 -5.64 -4.33
N PHE A 13 -20.67 -6.33 -5.47
CA PHE A 13 -19.49 -6.64 -6.27
C PHE A 13 -18.77 -5.36 -6.73
N LEU A 14 -19.50 -4.40 -7.29
CA LEU A 14 -18.92 -3.12 -7.73
C LEU A 14 -18.30 -2.34 -6.57
N GLU A 15 -18.93 -2.35 -5.40
CA GLU A 15 -18.36 -1.75 -4.19
C GLU A 15 -17.04 -2.41 -3.78
N LEU A 16 -16.96 -3.74 -3.79
CA LEU A 16 -15.74 -4.48 -3.48
C LEU A 16 -14.62 -4.17 -4.49
N GLN A 17 -14.96 -4.14 -5.78
CA GLN A 17 -14.02 -3.78 -6.84
C GLN A 17 -13.51 -2.34 -6.68
N ASN A 18 -14.39 -1.39 -6.36
CA ASN A 18 -14.03 0.01 -6.13
C ASN A 18 -13.18 0.18 -4.86
N LYS A 19 -13.51 -0.51 -3.77
CA LYS A 19 -12.68 -0.52 -2.55
C LYS A 19 -11.28 -1.06 -2.84
N ALA A 20 -11.16 -2.15 -3.60
CA ALA A 20 -9.87 -2.70 -4.02
C ALA A 20 -9.10 -1.71 -4.91
N LYS A 21 -9.78 -1.04 -5.85
CA LYS A 21 -9.21 0.02 -6.69
C LYS A 21 -8.64 1.16 -5.86
N ILE A 22 -9.42 1.71 -4.93
CA ILE A 22 -9.02 2.82 -4.06
C ILE A 22 -7.79 2.40 -3.24
N LYS A 23 -7.84 1.23 -2.59
CA LYS A 23 -6.71 0.71 -1.81
C LYS A 23 -5.45 0.54 -2.66
N LYS A 24 -5.58 0.00 -3.88
CA LYS A 24 -4.45 -0.09 -4.84
C LYS A 24 -3.82 1.28 -5.09
N TYR A 25 -4.62 2.33 -5.30
CA TYR A 25 -4.10 3.68 -5.51
C TYR A 25 -3.47 4.28 -4.26
N ILE A 26 -4.11 4.17 -3.09
CA ILE A 26 -3.56 4.68 -1.82
C ILE A 26 -2.21 4.03 -1.53
N TYR A 27 -2.13 2.70 -1.56
CA TYR A 27 -0.87 1.99 -1.32
C TYR A 27 0.16 2.24 -2.42
N GLY A 28 -0.27 2.46 -3.66
CA GLY A 28 0.61 2.84 -4.76
C GLY A 28 1.24 4.22 -4.56
N ILE A 29 0.43 5.22 -4.19
CA ILE A 29 0.91 6.58 -3.88
C ILE A 29 1.89 6.53 -2.72
N LEU A 30 1.53 5.85 -1.62
CA LEU A 30 2.41 5.69 -0.46
C LEU A 30 3.73 5.00 -0.84
N TYR A 31 3.66 3.95 -1.67
CA TYR A 31 4.85 3.24 -2.14
C TYR A 31 5.80 4.15 -2.91
N TYR A 32 5.30 4.88 -3.91
CA TYR A 32 6.15 5.77 -4.70
C TYR A 32 6.65 6.97 -3.88
N PHE A 33 5.80 7.54 -3.03
CA PHE A 33 6.17 8.66 -2.17
C PHE A 33 7.29 8.29 -1.19
N LEU A 34 7.16 7.13 -0.52
CA LEU A 34 8.19 6.65 0.40
C LEU A 34 9.50 6.35 -0.32
N ASN A 35 9.47 5.71 -1.49
CA ASN A 35 10.67 5.49 -2.30
C ASN A 35 11.38 6.80 -2.66
N THR A 36 10.63 7.81 -3.07
CA THR A 36 11.19 9.12 -3.42
C THR A 36 11.85 9.78 -2.21
N ILE A 37 11.20 9.76 -1.05
CA ILE A 37 11.79 10.28 0.19
C ILE A 37 13.08 9.52 0.51
N THR A 38 13.06 8.19 0.46
CA THR A 38 14.25 7.38 0.73
C THR A 38 15.40 7.75 -0.21
N PHE A 39 15.14 7.89 -1.51
CA PHE A 39 16.15 8.30 -2.47
C PHE A 39 16.75 9.67 -2.16
N ILE A 40 15.91 10.68 -1.86
CA ILE A 40 16.36 12.03 -1.50
C ILE A 40 17.16 12.01 -0.20
N SER A 41 16.69 11.28 0.82
CA SER A 41 17.39 11.14 2.09
C SER A 41 18.76 10.48 1.93
N THR A 42 18.88 9.41 1.13
CA THR A 42 20.16 8.77 0.84
C THR A 42 21.11 9.72 0.12
N LEU A 43 20.62 10.48 -0.86
CA LEU A 43 21.43 11.47 -1.57
C LEU A 43 21.92 12.59 -0.62
N TYR A 44 21.05 13.07 0.26
CA TYR A 44 21.40 14.08 1.27
C TYR A 44 22.47 13.56 2.25
N VAL A 45 22.31 12.34 2.76
CA VAL A 45 23.30 11.71 3.65
C VAL A 45 24.64 11.51 2.94
N ALA A 46 24.63 11.11 1.67
CA ALA A 46 25.85 10.97 0.88
C ALA A 46 26.59 12.30 0.73
N ILE A 47 25.89 13.41 0.46
CA ILE A 47 26.49 14.75 0.37
C ILE A 47 27.11 15.14 1.71
N ILE A 48 26.39 14.98 2.83
CA ILE A 48 26.91 15.28 4.17
C ILE A 48 28.16 14.44 4.47
N ALA A 49 28.12 13.14 4.17
CA ALA A 49 29.24 12.25 4.43
C ALA A 49 30.50 12.65 3.64
N VAL A 50 30.35 12.98 2.36
CA VAL A 50 31.45 13.49 1.53
C VAL A 50 31.99 14.81 2.09
N TYR A 51 31.11 15.73 2.48
CA TYR A 51 31.51 17.02 3.04
C TYR A 51 32.24 16.86 4.39
N PHE A 52 31.76 15.97 5.25
CA PHE A 52 32.40 15.63 6.52
C PHE A 52 33.78 15.01 6.31
N LEU A 53 33.91 14.02 5.42
CA LEU A 53 35.19 13.41 5.06
C LEU A 53 36.17 14.44 4.49
N ALA A 54 35.70 15.34 3.63
CA ALA A 54 36.50 16.43 3.08
C ALA A 54 36.97 17.40 4.17
N GLY A 55 36.09 17.78 5.10
CA GLY A 55 36.41 18.69 6.21
C GLY A 55 37.32 18.08 7.28
N ASN A 56 37.33 16.76 7.43
CA ASN A 56 38.23 16.04 8.36
C ASN A 56 39.55 15.59 7.71
N ASN A 57 39.73 15.84 6.41
CA ASN A 57 40.99 15.55 5.73
C ASN A 57 42.10 16.48 6.23
N SER A 58 43.19 15.90 6.75
CA SER A 58 44.37 16.62 7.25
C SER A 58 45.41 16.92 6.17
N ASN A 59 45.27 16.37 4.96
CA ASN A 59 46.21 16.57 3.84
C ASN A 59 45.97 17.87 3.05
N TYR A 60 45.67 18.98 3.73
CA TYR A 60 45.58 20.31 3.09
C TYR A 60 46.91 21.06 3.22
N GLN A 61 47.40 21.61 2.10
CA GLN A 61 48.56 22.50 2.12
C GLN A 61 48.25 23.70 3.03
N ASN A 62 49.16 24.00 3.96
CA ASN A 62 49.05 25.04 5.01
C ASN A 62 48.06 24.76 6.16
N ASN A 63 47.55 23.53 6.37
CA ASN A 63 46.62 23.17 7.45
C ASN A 63 45.27 23.92 7.47
N GLU A 64 45.00 24.77 6.48
CA GLU A 64 43.73 25.48 6.30
C GLU A 64 42.82 24.67 5.38
N ASN A 65 41.90 23.90 5.97
CA ASN A 65 40.90 23.13 5.23
C ASN A 65 39.62 23.98 5.04
N PRO A 66 39.26 24.39 3.80
CA PRO A 66 38.10 25.24 3.54
C PRO A 66 36.76 24.54 3.80
N TYR A 67 36.76 23.21 3.97
CA TYR A 67 35.57 22.40 4.27
C TYR A 67 35.42 22.12 5.78
N ARG A 68 36.36 22.58 6.63
CA ARG A 68 36.33 22.38 8.08
C ARG A 68 35.41 23.43 8.73
N LEU A 69 34.11 23.11 8.82
CA LEU A 69 33.13 23.97 9.49
C LEU A 69 33.31 23.97 11.02
N ASP A 70 33.14 25.14 11.63
CA ASP A 70 33.26 25.32 13.09
C ASP A 70 32.24 24.48 13.90
N PHE A 71 31.11 24.10 13.30
CA PHE A 71 30.10 23.23 13.89
C PHE A 71 30.66 21.86 14.35
N TRP A 72 31.72 21.36 13.71
CA TRP A 72 32.33 20.06 14.03
C TRP A 72 33.53 20.16 14.99
N LYS A 73 33.86 21.36 15.50
CA LYS A 73 34.96 21.56 16.45
C LYS A 73 34.58 21.22 17.89
N ASP A 74 33.29 21.23 18.23
CA ASP A 74 32.83 21.16 19.61
C ASP A 74 32.23 19.79 19.96
N SER A 75 32.76 19.15 21.00
CA SER A 75 32.55 17.74 21.34
C SER A 75 31.24 17.48 22.10
N SER A 76 30.10 17.91 21.55
CA SER A 76 28.77 17.54 22.08
C SER A 76 28.40 16.09 21.70
N ASN A 77 29.26 15.14 22.08
CA ASN A 77 29.18 13.72 21.74
C ASN A 77 27.83 13.08 22.15
N TYR A 78 27.20 13.59 23.21
CA TYR A 78 25.88 13.13 23.65
C TYR A 78 24.76 13.53 22.68
N ILE A 79 24.76 14.78 22.19
CA ILE A 79 23.76 15.24 21.22
C ILE A 79 23.93 14.49 19.91
N LEU A 80 25.17 14.34 19.43
CA LEU A 80 25.46 13.56 18.23
C LEU A 80 25.04 12.09 18.37
N ALA A 81 25.37 11.44 19.49
CA ALA A 81 25.01 10.04 19.73
C ALA A 81 23.48 9.84 19.79
N THR A 82 22.76 10.71 20.51
CA THR A 82 21.29 10.63 20.58
C THR A 82 20.64 10.89 19.23
N THR A 83 21.15 11.83 18.43
CA THR A 83 20.70 12.04 17.05
C THR A 83 20.94 10.80 16.20
N ILE A 84 22.12 10.18 16.26
CA ILE A 84 22.43 8.95 15.51
C ILE A 84 21.48 7.80 15.89
N ILE A 85 21.28 7.57 17.19
CA ILE A 85 20.38 6.51 17.68
C ILE A 85 18.93 6.75 17.21
N ASN A 86 18.45 7.99 17.30
CA ASN A 86 17.11 8.36 16.83
C ASN A 86 16.97 8.18 15.31
N SER A 87 17.99 8.59 14.53
CA SER A 87 18.02 8.40 13.08
C SER A 87 18.04 6.92 12.69
N LEU A 88 18.83 6.08 13.36
CA LEU A 88 18.85 4.63 13.12
C LEU A 88 17.51 3.97 13.45
N THR A 89 16.91 4.35 14.58
CA THR A 89 15.59 3.82 15.00
C THR A 89 14.50 4.21 14.00
N SER A 90 14.51 5.46 13.53
CA SER A 90 13.60 5.95 12.48
C SER A 90 13.84 5.25 11.14
N MET A 91 15.10 4.99 10.78
CA MET A 91 15.46 4.26 9.56
C MET A 91 14.92 2.82 9.58
N ILE A 92 15.10 2.09 10.69
CA ILE A 92 14.58 0.73 10.82
C ILE A 92 13.05 0.73 10.74
N SER A 93 12.40 1.66 11.43
CA SER A 93 10.94 1.79 11.45
C SER A 93 10.37 2.09 10.06
N SER A 94 11.00 3.00 9.32
CA SER A 94 10.60 3.35 7.96
C SER A 94 10.83 2.21 6.96
N LEU A 95 11.91 1.44 7.12
CA LEU A 95 12.19 0.27 6.30
C LEU A 95 11.14 -0.85 6.49
N ILE A 96 10.73 -1.11 7.74
CA ILE A 96 9.64 -2.06 8.02
C ILE A 96 8.33 -1.57 7.42
N ALA A 97 8.00 -0.29 7.60
CA ALA A 97 6.79 0.31 7.03
C ALA A 97 6.79 0.23 5.50
N PHE A 98 7.94 0.44 4.86
CA PHE A 98 8.11 0.32 3.42
C PHE A 98 7.79 -1.10 2.91
N PHE A 99 8.35 -2.14 3.52
CA PHE A 99 8.05 -3.52 3.14
C PHE A 99 6.58 -3.88 3.35
N ALA A 100 5.99 -3.43 4.46
CA ALA A 100 4.56 -3.64 4.74
C ALA A 100 3.68 -2.98 3.66
N ILE A 101 3.97 -1.74 3.28
CA ILE A 101 3.23 -1.02 2.23
C ILE A 101 3.44 -1.66 0.86
N ASN A 102 4.67 -2.05 0.51
CA ASN A 102 4.96 -2.74 -0.75
C ASN A 102 4.16 -4.05 -0.87
N ASN A 103 4.13 -4.86 0.19
CA ASN A 103 3.35 -6.10 0.22
C ASN A 103 1.85 -5.83 0.03
N LYS A 104 1.30 -4.82 0.73
CA LYS A 104 -0.12 -4.42 0.56
C LYS A 104 -0.40 -3.89 -0.85
N PHE A 105 0.50 -3.10 -1.43
CA PHE A 105 0.34 -2.59 -2.78
C PHE A 105 0.29 -3.73 -3.80
N ARG A 106 1.26 -4.66 -3.75
CA ARG A 106 1.29 -5.84 -4.63
C ARG A 106 0.02 -6.67 -4.49
N PHE A 107 -0.40 -6.94 -3.26
CA PHE A 107 -1.65 -7.67 -2.98
C PHE A 107 -2.86 -7.01 -3.65
N TYR A 108 -3.14 -5.73 -3.38
CA TYR A 108 -4.32 -5.07 -3.94
C TYR A 108 -4.22 -4.85 -5.45
N LYS A 109 -3.02 -4.68 -6.00
CA LYS A 109 -2.80 -4.62 -7.46
C LYS A 109 -3.21 -5.93 -8.13
N GLU A 110 -2.77 -7.06 -7.59
CA GLU A 110 -3.09 -8.38 -8.12
C GLU A 110 -4.58 -8.70 -7.96
N LYS A 111 -5.14 -8.53 -6.76
CA LYS A 111 -6.57 -8.81 -6.51
C LYS A 111 -7.49 -7.93 -7.35
N PHE A 112 -7.15 -6.65 -7.56
CA PHE A 112 -7.93 -5.78 -8.44
C PHE A 112 -7.93 -6.27 -9.88
N ASN A 113 -6.80 -6.74 -10.40
CA ASN A 113 -6.73 -7.30 -11.75
C ASN A 113 -7.56 -8.58 -11.86
N LEU A 114 -7.47 -9.48 -10.88
CA LEU A 114 -8.31 -10.69 -10.83
C LEU A 114 -9.81 -10.34 -10.81
N LEU A 115 -10.23 -9.37 -10.00
CA LEU A 115 -11.62 -8.89 -9.98
C LEU A 115 -12.06 -8.30 -11.33
N LYS A 116 -11.17 -7.59 -12.02
CA LYS A 116 -11.44 -7.05 -13.36
C LYS A 116 -11.62 -8.18 -14.37
N PHE A 117 -10.76 -9.21 -14.33
CA PHE A 117 -10.91 -10.39 -15.18
C PHE A 117 -12.21 -11.14 -14.90
N GLU A 118 -12.55 -11.34 -13.63
CA GLU A 118 -13.79 -12.00 -13.24
C GLU A 118 -15.02 -11.23 -13.74
N HIS A 119 -15.01 -9.90 -13.66
CA HIS A 119 -16.08 -9.05 -14.20
C HIS A 119 -16.23 -9.22 -15.72
N LEU A 120 -15.12 -9.31 -16.45
CA LEU A 120 -15.14 -9.54 -17.90
C LEU A 120 -15.75 -10.92 -18.25
N TYR A 121 -15.41 -11.97 -17.49
CA TYR A 121 -16.02 -13.30 -17.67
C TYR A 121 -17.53 -13.27 -17.43
N TYR A 122 -17.97 -12.56 -16.38
CA TYR A 122 -19.39 -12.36 -16.10
C TYR A 122 -20.09 -11.58 -17.22
N GLN A 123 -19.51 -10.47 -17.69
CA GLN A 123 -20.09 -9.65 -18.76
C GLN A 123 -20.20 -10.41 -20.08
N THR A 124 -19.22 -11.25 -20.40
CA THR A 124 -19.20 -12.06 -21.62
C THR A 124 -20.05 -13.34 -21.51
N ARG A 125 -20.66 -13.61 -20.34
CA ARG A 125 -21.45 -14.83 -20.05
C ARG A 125 -20.73 -16.13 -20.43
N LYS A 126 -19.41 -16.18 -20.25
CA LYS A 126 -18.61 -17.37 -20.57
C LYS A 126 -18.43 -18.27 -19.35
N TRP A 127 -18.10 -19.54 -19.60
CA TRP A 127 -17.73 -20.53 -18.59
C TRP A 127 -18.82 -20.73 -17.52
N ILE A 128 -18.50 -20.40 -16.27
CA ILE A 128 -19.33 -20.60 -15.09
C ILE A 128 -20.56 -19.66 -15.04
N TYR A 129 -20.65 -18.70 -15.95
CA TYR A 129 -21.78 -17.77 -16.07
C TYR A 129 -22.70 -18.10 -17.25
N PHE A 130 -22.40 -19.19 -17.98
CA PHE A 130 -23.23 -19.67 -19.06
C PHE A 130 -24.50 -20.32 -18.49
N ASP A 131 -25.66 -19.96 -19.06
CA ASP A 131 -26.94 -20.67 -18.89
C ASP A 131 -27.63 -20.63 -17.51
N GLN A 132 -27.35 -19.63 -16.67
CA GLN A 132 -28.04 -19.44 -15.38
C GLN A 132 -28.89 -18.16 -15.33
N LEU A 133 -29.86 -18.12 -14.40
CA LEU A 133 -30.62 -16.90 -14.07
C LEU A 133 -29.67 -15.75 -13.67
N ASP A 134 -29.99 -14.55 -14.12
CA ASP A 134 -29.20 -13.32 -13.86
C ASP A 134 -28.88 -13.16 -12.36
N GLN A 135 -29.84 -13.45 -11.45
CA GLN A 135 -29.64 -13.35 -10.01
C GLN A 135 -28.62 -14.36 -9.44
N GLU A 136 -28.59 -15.59 -9.95
CA GLU A 136 -27.64 -16.61 -9.50
C GLU A 136 -26.21 -16.26 -9.95
N ASN A 137 -26.09 -15.76 -11.18
CA ASN A 137 -24.84 -15.26 -11.73
C ASN A 137 -24.29 -14.08 -10.90
N ASP A 138 -25.16 -13.16 -10.48
CA ASP A 138 -24.78 -12.02 -9.63
C ASP A 138 -24.29 -12.47 -8.25
N PHE A 139 -25.00 -13.42 -7.63
CA PHE A 139 -24.58 -14.01 -6.36
C PHE A 139 -23.23 -14.72 -6.49
N ARG A 140 -23.05 -15.50 -7.55
CA ARG A 140 -21.80 -16.22 -7.85
C ARG A 140 -20.63 -15.26 -8.07
N LEU A 141 -20.85 -14.18 -8.81
CA LEU A 141 -19.86 -13.12 -9.01
C LEU A 141 -19.44 -12.49 -7.67
N MET A 142 -20.40 -12.11 -6.83
CA MET A 142 -20.10 -11.56 -5.50
C MET A 142 -19.32 -12.57 -4.65
N LYS A 143 -19.73 -13.83 -4.62
CA LYS A 143 -19.06 -14.90 -3.85
C LYS A 143 -17.61 -15.09 -4.30
N ARG A 144 -17.37 -15.10 -5.62
CA ARG A 144 -16.01 -15.21 -6.17
C ARG A 144 -15.18 -13.98 -5.85
N ALA A 145 -15.76 -12.78 -5.89
CA ALA A 145 -15.05 -11.56 -5.50
C ALA A 145 -14.61 -11.57 -4.03
N LEU A 146 -15.46 -12.05 -3.11
CA LEU A 146 -15.09 -12.24 -1.70
C LEU A 146 -13.93 -13.22 -1.55
N ASN A 147 -13.96 -14.33 -2.30
CA ASN A 147 -12.88 -15.32 -2.30
C ASN A 147 -11.58 -14.74 -2.88
N ILE A 148 -11.64 -14.04 -4.01
CA ILE A 148 -10.48 -13.36 -4.62
C ILE A 148 -9.84 -12.40 -3.63
N LEU A 149 -10.66 -11.60 -2.93
CA LEU A 149 -10.20 -10.65 -1.93
C LEU A 149 -9.78 -11.29 -0.60
N GLU A 150 -9.89 -12.61 -0.47
CA GLU A 150 -9.61 -13.34 0.76
C GLU A 150 -10.37 -12.76 1.97
N ILE A 151 -11.58 -12.24 1.72
CA ILE A 151 -12.46 -11.78 2.79
C ILE A 151 -13.08 -13.03 3.39
N ASP A 152 -12.50 -13.44 4.52
CA ASP A 152 -12.73 -14.69 5.22
C ASP A 152 -14.17 -15.21 5.20
N ARG A 153 -14.32 -16.53 4.98
CA ARG A 153 -15.60 -17.26 4.92
C ARG A 153 -16.43 -17.13 6.21
N TYR A 154 -15.82 -16.76 7.33
CA TYR A 154 -16.43 -16.69 8.66
C TYR A 154 -17.33 -15.47 8.91
N LYS A 155 -17.30 -14.42 8.06
CA LYS A 155 -18.28 -13.31 8.12
C LYS A 155 -19.57 -13.57 7.35
N SER A 156 -19.67 -14.69 6.63
CA SER A 156 -20.91 -15.07 5.92
C SER A 156 -22.09 -15.31 6.87
N SER A 157 -21.85 -15.63 8.14
CA SER A 157 -22.89 -15.86 9.14
C SER A 157 -23.63 -14.57 9.52
N SER A 158 -22.98 -13.40 9.51
CA SER A 158 -23.63 -12.14 9.87
C SER A 158 -24.64 -11.69 8.81
N PHE A 159 -24.36 -11.93 7.52
CA PHE A 159 -25.31 -11.62 6.43
C PHE A 159 -26.51 -12.57 6.38
N LEU A 160 -26.37 -13.80 6.91
CA LEU A 160 -27.49 -14.73 7.06
C LEU A 160 -28.37 -14.37 8.27
N TYR A 161 -27.79 -13.77 9.30
CA TYR A 161 -28.52 -13.31 10.49
C TYR A 161 -29.37 -12.05 10.20
N GLU A 162 -28.82 -11.10 9.44
CA GLU A 162 -29.50 -9.84 9.10
C GLU A 162 -30.72 -10.04 8.18
N ASN A 163 -30.70 -11.05 7.30
CA ASN A 163 -31.83 -11.40 6.44
C ASN A 163 -32.92 -12.25 7.15
N LYS A 164 -32.62 -12.84 8.30
CA LYS A 164 -33.63 -13.55 9.11
C LYS A 164 -34.45 -12.57 9.95
N MET A 165 -33.80 -11.59 10.56
CA MET A 165 -34.49 -10.54 11.36
C MET A 165 -35.46 -9.71 10.49
N ASN A 166 -35.09 -9.38 9.25
CA ASN A 166 -35.95 -8.61 8.35
C ASN A 166 -37.10 -9.40 7.70
N LYS A 167 -37.26 -10.69 8.01
CA LYS A 167 -38.38 -11.52 7.54
C LYS A 167 -39.37 -11.88 8.66
N GLU A 168 -39.06 -11.50 9.89
CA GLU A 168 -39.87 -11.76 11.09
C GLU A 168 -40.55 -10.47 11.61
N GLU A 169 -40.45 -9.37 10.86
CA GLU A 169 -41.29 -8.16 10.98
C GLU A 169 -42.25 -8.07 9.78
#